data_AF-A0A377Z7Z6-F1
#
_entry.id   AF-A0A377Z7Z6-F1
#
_cell.length_a   1.000
_cell.length_b   1.000
_cell.length_c   1.000
_cell.angle_alpha   90.00
_cell.angle_beta   90.00
_cell.angle_gamma   90.00
#
_symmetry.space_group_name_H-M   'P 1'
#
loop_
_entity.id
_entity.type
_entity.pdbx_description
1 polymer ?
#
loop_
_entity_poly.entity_id
_entity_poly.type
_entity_poly.pdbx_seq_one_letter_code
_entity_poly.pdbx_strand_id
1 'polypeptide(L)'
;MPAHDPDCFLCPGNTRVTGDTNPNYTGTYVFTNDFAALMTDTPDAPESDDPLMRCQSARGTSRVICFSPDHSKTLPELSLGALEDVVKNVAGTDRGPRKSYPWVQVFENKGAAMGCSNPHPHGQVWANSFLPNEAEREDRLQKEYYAAQGQPMLLDYVQRELADGSRTVVDTEHWLAVVPYWPPGRSKHCCCRKRTCSALPISPTPSAAIWRWR
;
A
#
# COMPACT_ATOMS: atom_id res chain seq x y z
N MET A 1 -24.21 -3.71 -8.38
CA MET A 1 -23.37 -4.45 -9.35
C MET A 1 -23.56 -5.94 -9.10
N PRO A 2 -23.42 -6.81 -10.11
CA PRO A 2 -23.51 -8.25 -9.90
C PRO A 2 -22.30 -8.77 -9.10
N ALA A 3 -22.46 -9.91 -8.42
CA ALA A 3 -21.37 -10.54 -7.68
C ALA A 3 -20.29 -11.16 -8.59
N HIS A 4 -20.66 -11.50 -9.83
CA HIS A 4 -19.74 -11.91 -10.89
C HIS A 4 -20.13 -11.17 -12.17
N ASP A 5 -19.14 -10.61 -12.85
CA ASP A 5 -19.30 -9.98 -14.15
C ASP A 5 -18.48 -10.78 -15.17
N PRO A 6 -19.11 -11.38 -16.21
CA PRO A 6 -18.42 -12.21 -17.19
C PRO A 6 -17.42 -11.45 -18.06
N ASP A 7 -17.56 -10.12 -18.17
CA ASP A 7 -16.66 -9.27 -18.95
C ASP A 7 -15.53 -8.67 -18.09
N CYS A 8 -15.55 -8.88 -16.78
CA CYS A 8 -14.54 -8.36 -15.88
C CYS A 8 -13.24 -9.18 -15.94
N PHE A 9 -12.13 -8.52 -16.29
CA PHE A 9 -10.78 -9.14 -16.33
C PHE A 9 -10.25 -9.62 -14.97
N LEU A 10 -10.90 -9.27 -13.85
CA LEU A 10 -10.48 -9.63 -12.50
C LEU A 10 -11.39 -10.68 -11.84
N CYS A 11 -12.54 -11.00 -12.42
CA CYS A 11 -13.44 -12.00 -11.88
C CYS A 11 -12.86 -13.43 -12.00
N PRO A 12 -13.21 -14.35 -11.07
CA PRO A 12 -12.80 -15.75 -11.14
C PRO A 12 -13.25 -16.43 -12.43
N GLY A 13 -12.38 -17.25 -13.02
CA GLY A 13 -12.66 -18.00 -14.25
C GLY A 13 -12.67 -17.16 -15.54
N ASN A 14 -12.59 -15.83 -15.44
CA ASN A 14 -12.56 -14.96 -16.61
C ASN A 14 -11.17 -14.85 -17.21
N THR A 15 -11.13 -14.55 -18.51
CA THR A 15 -9.91 -14.27 -19.26
C THR A 15 -9.47 -12.82 -19.04
N ARG A 16 -8.19 -12.61 -18.73
CA ARG A 16 -7.55 -11.30 -18.63
C ARG A 16 -7.31 -10.69 -20.01
N VAL A 17 -6.98 -9.41 -20.03
CA VAL A 17 -6.63 -8.66 -21.26
C VAL A 17 -5.49 -9.30 -22.07
N THR A 18 -4.59 -10.02 -21.40
CA THR A 18 -3.44 -10.73 -21.99
C THR A 18 -3.79 -12.13 -22.52
N GLY A 19 -5.01 -12.62 -22.30
CA GLY A 19 -5.44 -13.97 -22.66
C GLY A 19 -5.27 -15.01 -21.54
N ASP A 20 -4.60 -14.67 -20.44
CA ASP A 20 -4.49 -15.54 -19.28
C ASP A 20 -5.85 -15.76 -18.60
N THR A 21 -6.12 -16.96 -18.11
CA THR A 21 -7.38 -17.23 -17.38
C THR A 21 -7.16 -17.13 -15.87
N ASN A 22 -8.00 -16.34 -15.19
CA ASN A 22 -7.98 -16.29 -13.75
C ASN A 22 -8.43 -17.64 -13.17
N PRO A 23 -7.81 -18.14 -12.10
CA PRO A 23 -8.28 -19.33 -11.42
C PRO A 23 -9.70 -19.09 -10.86
N ASN A 24 -10.41 -20.17 -10.54
CA ASN A 24 -11.67 -20.12 -9.80
C ASN A 24 -11.39 -19.83 -8.31
N TYR A 25 -10.81 -18.67 -8.03
CA TYR A 25 -10.42 -18.26 -6.68
C TYR A 25 -11.65 -17.94 -5.83
N THR A 26 -11.59 -18.25 -4.54
CA THR A 26 -12.70 -18.07 -3.58
C THR A 26 -12.41 -17.03 -2.50
N GLY A 27 -11.18 -16.53 -2.44
CA GLY A 27 -10.73 -15.51 -1.49
C GLY A 27 -9.91 -14.43 -2.19
N THR A 28 -8.84 -13.97 -1.56
CA THR A 28 -7.91 -13.03 -2.20
C THR A 28 -7.14 -13.72 -3.33
N TYR A 29 -6.95 -13.03 -4.46
CA TYR A 29 -6.14 -13.52 -5.57
C TYR A 29 -5.08 -12.49 -5.96
N VAL A 30 -3.84 -12.95 -6.10
CA VAL A 30 -2.68 -12.09 -6.40
C VAL A 30 -2.01 -12.58 -7.67
N PHE A 31 -1.72 -11.66 -8.58
CA PHE A 31 -1.00 -11.95 -9.82
C PHE A 31 -0.13 -10.75 -10.24
N THR A 32 0.85 -11.00 -11.10
CA THR A 32 1.67 -9.93 -11.70
C THR A 32 0.82 -9.11 -12.64
N ASN A 33 0.89 -7.78 -12.52
CA ASN A 33 0.09 -6.87 -13.34
C ASN A 33 0.48 -7.04 -14.83
N ASP A 34 -0.53 -7.24 -15.68
CA ASP A 34 -0.38 -7.38 -17.13
C ASP A 34 0.27 -6.13 -17.77
N PHE A 35 0.07 -4.95 -17.17
CA PHE A 35 0.68 -3.68 -17.57
C PHE A 35 1.59 -3.14 -16.47
N ALA A 36 2.59 -3.92 -16.07
CA ALA A 36 3.49 -3.53 -14.99
C ALA A 36 4.25 -2.22 -15.33
N ALA A 37 4.19 -1.25 -14.43
CA ALA A 37 4.89 0.03 -14.56
C ALA A 37 6.41 -0.12 -14.40
N LEU A 38 6.85 -1.21 -13.80
CA LEU A 38 8.24 -1.55 -13.53
C LEU A 38 8.48 -3.01 -13.89
N MET A 39 9.56 -3.24 -14.62
CA MET A 39 10.04 -4.57 -14.97
C MET A 39 11.33 -4.90 -14.21
N THR A 40 11.60 -6.18 -14.03
CA THR A 40 12.77 -6.65 -13.28
C THR A 40 14.05 -6.54 -14.10
N ASP A 41 13.93 -6.58 -15.41
CA ASP A 41 14.99 -6.67 -16.42
C ASP A 41 15.20 -5.36 -17.20
N THR A 42 14.61 -4.24 -16.75
CA THR A 42 14.87 -2.93 -17.34
C THR A 42 16.38 -2.66 -17.39
N PRO A 43 16.95 -2.32 -18.56
CA PRO A 43 18.37 -1.97 -18.68
C PRO A 43 18.75 -0.80 -17.78
N ASP A 44 20.03 -0.74 -17.42
CA ASP A 44 20.51 0.40 -16.66
C ASP A 44 20.44 1.69 -17.48
N ALA A 45 19.97 2.75 -16.83
CA ALA A 45 19.96 4.09 -17.41
C ALA A 45 21.40 4.60 -17.57
N PRO A 46 21.69 5.42 -18.59
CA PRO A 46 23.02 5.97 -18.77
C PRO A 46 23.42 6.83 -17.56
N GLU A 47 24.62 6.58 -17.03
CA GLU A 47 25.20 7.44 -16.00
C GLU A 47 25.50 8.82 -16.60
N SER A 48 25.15 9.87 -15.87
CA SER A 48 25.37 11.26 -16.28
C SER A 48 25.69 12.10 -15.04
N ASP A 49 26.79 12.86 -15.11
CA ASP A 49 27.17 13.83 -14.09
C ASP A 49 26.52 15.22 -14.31
N ASP A 50 25.68 15.35 -15.35
CA ASP A 50 25.01 16.60 -15.69
C ASP A 50 24.18 17.10 -14.48
N PRO A 51 24.37 18.36 -14.02
CA PRO A 51 23.67 18.88 -12.85
C PRO A 51 22.19 19.20 -13.11
N LEU A 52 21.74 19.27 -14.37
CA LEU A 52 20.40 19.65 -14.79
C LEU A 52 19.58 18.46 -15.30
N MET A 53 20.20 17.57 -16.08
CA MET A 53 19.53 16.48 -16.78
C MET A 53 20.04 15.12 -16.29
N ARG A 54 19.42 14.62 -15.21
CA ARG A 54 19.76 13.35 -14.57
C ARG A 54 18.66 12.32 -14.77
N CYS A 55 19.06 11.06 -14.93
CA CYS A 55 18.16 9.91 -14.94
C CYS A 55 18.77 8.76 -14.12
N GLN A 56 17.93 7.83 -13.67
CA GLN A 56 18.34 6.66 -12.91
C GLN A 56 17.52 5.46 -13.34
N SER A 57 18.10 4.26 -13.22
CA SER A 57 17.40 3.00 -13.50
C SER A 57 16.22 2.80 -12.55
N ALA A 58 15.07 2.46 -13.10
CA ALA A 58 13.87 2.09 -12.35
C ALA A 58 13.51 0.63 -12.63
N ARG A 59 13.84 -0.26 -11.69
CA ARG A 59 13.50 -1.68 -11.75
C ARG A 59 12.51 -2.03 -10.64
N GLY A 60 11.70 -3.05 -10.88
CA GLY A 60 10.65 -3.40 -9.93
C GLY A 60 9.71 -4.49 -10.41
N THR A 61 8.65 -4.68 -9.64
CA THR A 61 7.51 -5.52 -10.03
C THR A 61 6.22 -4.89 -9.57
N SER A 62 5.17 -5.06 -10.36
CA SER A 62 3.82 -4.59 -10.04
C SER A 62 2.89 -5.80 -9.94
N ARG A 63 2.13 -5.90 -8.86
CA ARG A 63 1.12 -6.96 -8.66
C ARG A 63 -0.24 -6.36 -8.39
N VAL A 64 -1.27 -7.08 -8.83
CA VAL A 64 -2.68 -6.80 -8.53
C VAL A 64 -3.16 -7.78 -7.46
N ILE A 65 -3.95 -7.29 -6.51
CA ILE A 65 -4.56 -8.07 -5.44
C ILE A 65 -6.07 -7.89 -5.52
N CYS A 66 -6.80 -8.89 -6.01
CA CYS A 66 -8.27 -8.92 -5.92
C CYS A 66 -8.66 -9.24 -4.48
N PHE A 67 -9.49 -8.41 -3.84
CA PHE A 67 -9.80 -8.59 -2.42
C PHE A 67 -10.68 -9.83 -2.16
N SER A 68 -11.63 -10.08 -3.07
CA SER A 68 -12.57 -11.19 -3.00
C SER A 68 -13.05 -11.58 -4.41
N PRO A 69 -13.69 -12.75 -4.60
CA PRO A 69 -14.33 -13.10 -5.87
C PRO A 69 -15.58 -12.27 -6.17
N ASP A 70 -16.17 -11.64 -5.14
CA ASP A 70 -17.40 -10.86 -5.27
C ASP A 70 -17.09 -9.47 -5.84
N HIS A 71 -17.44 -9.30 -7.11
CA HIS A 71 -17.26 -8.07 -7.88
C HIS A 71 -18.02 -6.86 -7.29
N SER A 72 -19.06 -7.12 -6.47
CA SER A 72 -19.93 -6.07 -5.95
C SER A 72 -19.52 -5.52 -4.60
N LYS A 73 -18.59 -6.17 -3.88
CA LYS A 73 -18.28 -5.84 -2.47
C LYS A 73 -16.93 -5.19 -2.28
N THR A 74 -16.96 -3.93 -1.86
CA THR A 74 -15.76 -3.18 -1.47
C THR A 74 -15.30 -3.58 -0.06
N LEU A 75 -14.08 -3.18 0.35
CA LEU A 75 -13.50 -3.58 1.65
C LEU A 75 -14.46 -3.44 2.86
N PRO A 76 -15.22 -2.33 3.04
CA PRO A 76 -16.16 -2.19 4.16
C PRO A 76 -17.31 -3.21 4.17
N GLU A 77 -17.58 -3.87 3.05
CA GLU A 77 -18.69 -4.82 2.86
C GLU A 77 -18.22 -6.28 3.00
N LEU A 78 -16.91 -6.50 3.14
CA LEU A 78 -16.34 -7.82 3.36
C LEU A 78 -16.50 -8.25 4.82
N SER A 79 -16.57 -9.57 5.04
CA SER A 79 -16.54 -10.12 6.40
C SER A 79 -15.17 -9.88 7.04
N LEU A 80 -15.12 -9.89 8.37
CA LEU A 80 -13.86 -9.75 9.11
C LEU A 80 -12.83 -10.81 8.70
N GLY A 81 -13.25 -12.07 8.49
CA GLY A 81 -12.37 -13.13 8.01
C GLY A 81 -11.78 -12.84 6.63
N ALA A 82 -12.59 -12.32 5.70
CA ALA A 82 -12.09 -11.92 4.38
C ALA A 82 -11.13 -10.72 4.47
N LEU A 83 -11.40 -9.74 5.33
CA LEU A 83 -10.48 -8.63 5.59
C LEU A 83 -9.15 -9.09 6.18
N GLU A 84 -9.18 -10.04 7.12
CA GLU A 84 -7.97 -10.66 7.65
C GLU A 84 -7.16 -11.36 6.55
N ASP A 85 -7.82 -12.08 5.65
CA ASP A 85 -7.17 -12.75 4.53
C ASP A 85 -6.54 -11.75 3.56
N VAL A 86 -7.20 -10.62 3.29
CA VAL A 86 -6.60 -9.53 2.52
C VAL A 86 -5.33 -9.03 3.22
N VAL A 87 -5.38 -8.73 4.52
CA VAL A 87 -4.20 -8.26 5.27
C VAL A 87 -3.08 -9.30 5.28
N LYS A 88 -3.40 -10.58 5.50
CA LYS A 88 -2.44 -11.70 5.47
C LYS A 88 -1.79 -11.84 4.10
N ASN A 89 -2.57 -11.80 3.03
CA ASN A 89 -2.08 -11.93 1.66
C ASN A 89 -1.24 -10.74 1.23
N VAL A 90 -1.63 -9.52 1.59
CA VAL A 90 -0.81 -8.32 1.38
C VAL A 90 0.54 -8.46 2.09
N ALA A 91 0.52 -8.81 3.39
CA ALA A 91 1.74 -9.00 4.18
C ALA A 91 2.61 -10.17 3.67
N GLY A 92 2.01 -11.21 3.10
CA GLY A 92 2.70 -12.35 2.49
C GLY A 92 3.29 -12.03 1.11
N THR A 93 2.53 -11.33 0.26
CA THR A 93 2.94 -10.89 -1.09
C THR A 93 4.20 -10.04 -1.04
N ASP A 94 4.33 -9.28 0.03
CA ASP A 94 5.44 -8.39 0.33
C ASP A 94 6.73 -9.14 0.71
N ARG A 95 6.64 -10.35 1.31
CA ARG A 95 7.83 -11.10 1.78
C ARG A 95 8.78 -11.54 0.68
N GLY A 96 8.28 -11.85 -0.51
CA GLY A 96 9.12 -12.22 -1.67
C GLY A 96 9.89 -11.00 -2.19
N PRO A 97 9.19 -9.98 -2.72
CA PRO A 97 9.79 -8.74 -3.21
C PRO A 97 10.68 -8.04 -2.19
N ARG A 98 10.37 -8.05 -0.88
CA ARG A 98 11.24 -7.45 0.16
C ARG A 98 12.67 -8.00 0.21
N LYS A 99 12.88 -9.24 -0.24
CA LYS A 99 14.25 -9.79 -0.31
C LYS A 99 15.08 -9.16 -1.41
N SER A 100 14.42 -8.55 -2.40
CA SER A 100 15.03 -8.06 -3.63
C SER A 100 14.88 -6.55 -3.83
N TYR A 101 13.96 -5.90 -3.11
CA TYR A 101 13.62 -4.49 -3.30
C TYR A 101 13.64 -3.71 -1.97
N PRO A 102 14.29 -2.53 -1.93
CA PRO A 102 14.31 -1.66 -0.74
C PRO A 102 12.98 -0.96 -0.46
N TRP A 103 12.00 -1.00 -1.37
CA TRP A 103 10.69 -0.43 -1.10
C TRP A 103 9.59 -1.29 -1.69
N VAL A 104 8.53 -1.51 -0.90
CA VAL A 104 7.29 -2.15 -1.36
C VAL A 104 6.13 -1.28 -0.91
N GLN A 105 5.42 -0.73 -1.89
CA GLN A 105 4.25 0.11 -1.70
C GLN A 105 2.99 -0.72 -1.93
N VAL A 106 2.11 -0.75 -0.93
CA VAL A 106 0.74 -1.27 -1.07
C VAL A 106 -0.20 -0.08 -1.16
N PHE A 107 -1.14 -0.10 -2.10
CA PHE A 107 -2.15 0.96 -2.24
C PHE A 107 -3.42 0.45 -2.94
N GLU A 108 -4.51 1.17 -2.78
CA GLU A 108 -5.78 0.96 -3.49
C GLU A 108 -6.18 2.29 -4.16
N ASN A 109 -6.64 2.22 -5.41
CA ASN A 109 -7.32 3.33 -6.06
C ASN A 109 -8.80 2.97 -6.18
N LYS A 110 -9.65 3.57 -5.35
CA LYS A 110 -11.08 3.25 -5.30
C LYS A 110 -11.92 4.27 -6.08
N GLY A 111 -12.72 3.76 -7.02
CA GLY A 111 -13.69 4.54 -7.79
C GLY A 111 -13.10 5.27 -9.00
N ALA A 112 -13.96 5.53 -9.98
CA ALA A 112 -13.56 6.16 -11.25
C ALA A 112 -12.92 7.54 -11.06
N ALA A 113 -13.38 8.30 -10.05
CA ALA A 113 -12.82 9.61 -9.71
C ALA A 113 -11.34 9.56 -9.28
N MET A 114 -10.87 8.39 -8.81
CA MET A 114 -9.48 8.17 -8.39
C MET A 114 -8.65 7.44 -9.46
N GLY A 115 -9.14 7.38 -10.71
CA GLY A 115 -8.43 6.75 -11.83
C GLY A 115 -8.49 5.22 -11.83
N CYS A 116 -9.47 4.63 -11.14
CA CYS A 116 -9.67 3.18 -11.15
C CYS A 116 -10.21 2.74 -12.54
N SER A 117 -9.41 1.98 -13.28
CA SER A 117 -9.74 1.52 -14.65
C SER A 117 -10.58 0.23 -14.68
N ASN A 118 -10.66 -0.52 -13.58
CA ASN A 118 -11.46 -1.73 -13.46
C ASN A 118 -12.35 -1.66 -12.21
N PRO A 119 -13.67 -1.87 -12.32
CA PRO A 119 -14.59 -1.69 -11.20
C PRO A 119 -14.51 -2.81 -10.15
N HIS A 120 -13.84 -3.94 -10.43
CA HIS A 120 -13.66 -5.01 -9.45
C HIS A 120 -12.81 -4.53 -8.27
N PRO A 121 -13.22 -4.75 -7.01
CA PRO A 121 -12.46 -4.35 -5.83
C PRO A 121 -11.07 -4.99 -5.76
N HIS A 122 -10.03 -4.18 -5.92
CA HIS A 122 -8.64 -4.63 -5.92
C HIS A 122 -7.67 -3.57 -5.39
N GLY A 123 -6.54 -4.05 -4.86
CA GLY A 123 -5.37 -3.25 -4.53
C GLY A 123 -4.20 -3.56 -5.45
N GLN A 124 -3.11 -2.82 -5.25
CA GLN A 124 -1.86 -2.98 -5.97
C GLN A 124 -0.68 -3.04 -5.02
N VAL A 125 0.35 -3.79 -5.41
CA VAL A 125 1.63 -3.87 -4.72
C VAL A 125 2.74 -3.60 -5.70
N TRP A 126 3.46 -2.50 -5.49
CA TRP A 126 4.59 -2.10 -6.33
C TRP A 126 5.87 -2.20 -5.52
N ALA A 127 6.84 -2.95 -6.03
CA ALA A 127 8.15 -3.05 -5.42
C ALA A 127 9.19 -2.36 -6.30
N ASN A 128 10.02 -1.51 -5.70
CA ASN A 128 10.93 -0.62 -6.41
C ASN A 128 12.38 -0.86 -5.98
N SER A 129 13.32 -0.79 -6.92
CA SER A 129 14.76 -0.87 -6.66
C SER A 129 15.34 0.39 -5.99
N PHE A 130 14.51 1.40 -5.74
CA PHE A 130 14.86 2.69 -5.13
C PHE A 130 13.76 3.12 -4.15
N LEU A 131 14.10 4.05 -3.24
CA LEU A 131 13.12 4.69 -2.36
C LEU A 131 12.39 5.80 -3.13
N PRO A 132 11.05 5.75 -3.23
CA PRO A 132 10.28 6.87 -3.78
C PRO A 132 10.44 8.14 -2.94
N ASN A 133 10.22 9.31 -3.55
CA ASN A 133 10.39 10.63 -2.91
C ASN A 133 9.71 10.75 -1.54
N GLU A 134 8.48 10.26 -1.42
CA GLU A 134 7.72 10.31 -0.16
C GLU A 134 8.33 9.39 0.91
N ALA A 135 8.79 8.20 0.50
CA ALA A 135 9.42 7.23 1.39
C ALA A 135 10.77 7.72 1.90
N GLU A 136 11.60 8.28 1.02
CA GLU A 136 12.90 8.89 1.40
C GLU A 136 12.68 10.04 2.39
N ARG A 137 11.74 10.94 2.08
CA ARG A 137 11.44 12.09 2.94
C ARG A 137 10.91 11.65 4.30
N GLU A 138 9.98 10.70 4.35
CA GLU A 138 9.42 10.19 5.60
C GLU A 138 10.47 9.43 6.44
N ASP A 139 11.35 8.65 5.82
CA ASP A 139 12.45 7.96 6.50
C ASP A 139 13.43 8.95 7.13
N ARG A 140 13.89 9.93 6.36
CA ARG A 140 14.83 10.94 6.82
C ARG A 140 14.25 11.76 7.97
N LEU A 141 13.04 12.29 7.84
CA LEU A 141 12.42 13.13 8.88
C LEU A 141 12.09 12.34 10.16
N GLN A 142 11.71 11.06 10.05
CA GLN A 142 11.52 10.21 11.22
C GLN A 142 12.84 9.94 11.95
N LYS A 143 13.94 9.72 11.21
CA LYS A 143 15.29 9.55 11.79
C LYS A 143 15.78 10.81 12.48
N GLU A 144 15.60 11.98 11.86
CA GLU A 144 15.95 13.28 12.46
C GLU A 144 15.18 13.52 13.77
N TYR A 145 13.87 13.27 13.79
CA TYR A 145 13.07 13.37 15.03
C TYR A 145 13.52 12.38 16.09
N TYR A 146 13.74 11.11 15.71
CA TYR A 146 14.19 10.08 16.64
C TYR A 146 15.54 10.42 17.28
N ALA A 147 16.50 10.93 16.49
CA ALA A 147 17.79 11.37 16.99
C ALA A 147 17.67 12.53 17.99
N ALA A 148 16.68 13.42 17.81
CA ALA A 148 16.45 14.56 18.69
C ALA A 148 15.62 14.22 19.95
N GLN A 149 14.64 13.31 19.84
CA GLN A 149 13.61 13.09 20.86
C GLN A 149 13.73 11.72 21.56
N GLY A 150 14.49 10.77 21.00
CA GLY A 150 14.63 9.42 21.52
C GLY A 150 13.38 8.55 21.43
N GLN A 151 12.32 9.02 20.75
CA GLN A 151 11.07 8.30 20.52
C GLN A 151 10.65 8.40 19.05
N PRO A 152 9.97 7.39 18.48
CA PRO A 152 9.44 7.48 17.13
C PRO A 152 8.36 8.56 17.03
N MET A 153 8.52 9.48 16.08
CA MET A 153 7.63 10.64 15.86
C MET A 153 6.14 10.27 15.88
N LEU A 154 5.79 9.19 15.19
CA LEU A 154 4.40 8.79 15.02
C LEU A 154 3.80 8.14 16.27
N LEU A 155 4.63 7.56 17.15
CA LEU A 155 4.13 7.06 18.43
C LEU A 155 3.83 8.22 19.38
N ASP A 156 4.73 9.20 19.45
CA ASP A 156 4.46 10.43 20.21
C ASP A 156 3.19 11.13 19.69
N TYR A 157 3.03 11.20 18.37
CA TYR A 157 1.84 11.77 17.75
C TYR A 157 0.56 11.01 18.13
N VAL A 158 0.57 9.67 18.07
CA VAL A 158 -0.56 8.84 18.49
C VAL A 158 -0.92 9.08 19.96
N GLN A 159 0.06 9.20 20.86
CA GLN A 159 -0.22 9.49 22.27
C GLN A 159 -0.89 10.86 22.46
N ARG A 160 -0.47 11.87 21.69
CA ARG A 160 -1.09 13.20 21.73
C ARG A 160 -2.52 13.16 21.20
N GLU A 161 -2.77 12.48 20.09
CA GLU A 161 -4.13 12.33 19.55
C GLU A 161 -5.05 11.51 20.46
N LEU A 162 -4.52 10.51 21.17
CA LEU A 162 -5.28 9.76 22.18
C LEU A 162 -5.68 10.64 23.38
N ALA A 163 -4.79 11.53 23.81
CA ALA A 163 -5.05 12.43 24.94
C ALA A 163 -6.00 13.58 24.57
N ASP A 164 -5.90 14.11 23.34
CA ASP A 164 -6.74 15.19 22.83
C ASP A 164 -8.14 14.68 22.43
N GLY A 165 -8.20 13.64 21.58
CA GLY A 165 -9.44 13.04 21.10
C GLY A 165 -10.20 13.86 20.05
N SER A 166 -9.93 15.15 19.88
CA SER A 166 -10.70 16.04 18.97
C SER A 166 -10.66 15.65 17.49
N ARG A 167 -9.66 14.87 17.07
CA ARG A 167 -9.47 14.41 15.69
C ARG A 167 -9.58 12.89 15.52
N THR A 168 -9.95 12.19 16.58
CA THR A 168 -10.15 10.73 16.55
C THR A 168 -11.42 10.37 15.80
N VAL A 169 -11.30 9.41 14.87
CA VAL A 169 -12.41 8.86 14.08
C VAL A 169 -12.73 7.44 14.52
N VAL A 170 -11.71 6.59 14.67
CA VAL A 170 -11.87 5.21 15.16
C VAL A 170 -10.79 4.91 16.19
N ASP A 171 -11.19 4.36 17.32
CA ASP A 171 -10.30 3.85 18.36
C ASP A 171 -10.60 2.37 18.60
N THR A 172 -9.58 1.52 18.46
CA THR A 172 -9.63 0.09 18.83
C THR A 172 -8.50 -0.22 19.80
N GLU A 173 -8.45 -1.46 20.32
CA GLU A 173 -7.40 -1.92 21.22
C GLU A 173 -5.98 -1.70 20.65
N HIS A 174 -5.80 -1.83 19.34
CA HIS A 174 -4.47 -1.81 18.71
C HIS A 174 -4.26 -0.69 17.69
N TRP A 175 -5.33 -0.08 17.19
CA TRP A 175 -5.29 0.92 16.12
C TRP A 175 -6.04 2.19 16.48
N LEU A 176 -5.52 3.31 16.00
CA LEU A 176 -6.16 4.62 16.05
C LEU A 176 -6.25 5.17 14.62
N ALA A 177 -7.45 5.56 14.20
CA ALA A 177 -7.67 6.31 12.97
C ALA A 177 -8.04 7.76 13.32
N VAL A 178 -7.30 8.73 12.76
CA VAL A 178 -7.48 10.16 12.99
C VAL A 178 -7.60 10.95 11.70
N VAL A 179 -8.20 12.13 11.76
CA VAL A 179 -7.95 13.19 10.77
C VAL A 179 -6.65 13.89 11.18
N PRO A 180 -5.53 13.73 10.46
CA PRO A 180 -4.25 14.23 10.94
C PRO A 180 -4.24 15.76 11.07
N TYR A 181 -3.47 16.29 12.02
CA TYR A 181 -3.37 17.72 12.29
C TYR A 181 -2.95 18.57 11.06
N TRP A 182 -2.24 17.97 10.09
CA TRP A 182 -1.64 18.65 8.94
C TRP A 182 -2.36 18.41 7.60
N PRO A 183 -3.70 18.54 7.46
CA PRO A 183 -4.38 18.05 6.25
C PRO A 183 -4.03 18.92 5.01
N PRO A 184 -3.47 18.33 3.93
CA PRO A 184 -3.34 18.99 2.65
C PRO A 184 -4.60 18.82 1.76
N GLY A 185 -5.80 18.61 2.34
CA GLY A 185 -7.05 18.42 1.60
C GLY A 185 -8.20 17.82 2.44
N ARG A 186 -9.45 17.95 1.97
CA ARG A 186 -10.65 17.44 2.68
C ARG A 186 -10.61 15.91 2.83
N SER A 187 -10.96 15.42 4.02
CA SER A 187 -11.23 14.01 4.33
C SER A 187 -10.07 13.01 4.26
N LYS A 188 -8.81 13.43 4.47
CA LYS A 188 -7.70 12.48 4.64
C LYS A 188 -7.71 11.89 6.05
N HIS A 189 -7.56 10.58 6.14
CA HIS A 189 -7.47 9.84 7.40
C HIS A 189 -6.11 9.15 7.51
N CYS A 190 -5.57 9.08 8.73
CA CYS A 190 -4.35 8.39 9.06
C CYS A 190 -4.67 7.27 10.04
N CYS A 191 -4.38 6.02 9.67
CA CYS A 191 -4.52 4.87 10.57
C CYS A 191 -3.14 4.47 11.11
N CYS A 192 -2.98 4.55 12.42
CA CYS A 192 -1.73 4.34 13.14
C CYS A 192 -1.87 3.21 14.16
N ARG A 193 -0.82 2.40 14.32
CA ARG A 193 -0.75 1.40 15.39
C ARG A 193 -0.38 2.07 16.72
N LYS A 194 -1.04 1.67 17.81
CA LYS A 194 -0.82 2.23 19.16
C LYS A 194 0.46 1.75 19.85
N ARG A 195 1.12 0.73 19.30
CA ARG A 195 2.36 0.14 19.83
C ARG A 195 3.42 0.07 18.74
N THR A 196 4.69 0.06 19.16
CA THR A 196 5.83 -0.24 18.28
C THR A 196 5.57 -1.51 17.48
N CYS A 197 5.85 -1.44 16.19
CA CYS A 197 5.89 -2.61 15.33
C CYS A 197 7.27 -2.69 14.71
N SER A 198 7.92 -3.84 14.83
CA SER A 198 9.01 -4.23 13.94
C SER A 198 8.41 -4.71 12.62
N ALA A 199 7.77 -3.83 11.87
CA ALA A 199 7.43 -4.11 10.47
C ALA A 199 8.17 -3.11 9.61
N LEU A 200 8.83 -3.63 8.55
CA LEU A 200 9.76 -3.00 7.60
C LEU A 200 11.25 -3.12 8.02
N PRO A 201 11.95 -4.25 7.70
CA PRO A 201 13.35 -4.47 8.04
C PRO A 201 14.28 -3.71 7.09
N ILE A 202 14.26 -2.37 7.15
CA ILE A 202 15.19 -1.51 6.42
C ILE A 202 15.67 -0.32 7.26
N SER A 203 15.14 -0.14 8.47
CA SER A 203 15.65 0.82 9.43
C SER A 203 15.72 0.17 10.83
N PRO A 204 16.84 0.31 11.57
CA PRO A 204 16.92 -0.11 12.97
C PRO A 204 16.02 0.71 13.91
N THR A 205 15.30 1.71 13.37
CA THR A 205 14.38 2.56 14.13
C THR A 205 12.97 1.95 14.14
N PRO A 206 12.33 1.77 15.32
CA PRO A 206 10.93 1.37 15.39
C PRO A 206 10.05 2.41 14.70
N SER A 207 9.24 2.02 13.71
CA SER A 207 8.28 2.92 13.06
C SER A 207 6.84 2.42 13.28
N ALA A 208 5.90 3.35 13.37
CA ALA A 208 4.49 3.01 13.32
C ALA A 208 4.09 2.85 11.85
N ALA A 209 3.41 1.75 11.51
CA ALA A 209 2.84 1.61 10.17
C ALA A 209 1.71 2.65 10.00
N ILE A 210 1.86 3.55 9.02
CA ILE A 210 0.78 4.40 8.55
C ILE A 210 0.15 3.75 7.32
N TRP A 211 -1.15 3.51 7.39
CA TRP A 211 -1.97 3.34 6.18
C TRP A 211 -2.59 4.68 5.82
N ARG A 212 -2.14 5.27 4.71
CA ARG A 212 -2.77 6.46 4.13
C ARG A 212 -3.88 6.00 3.20
N TRP A 213 -5.12 6.27 3.57
CA TRP A 213 -6.27 6.12 2.67
C TRP A 213 -6.47 7.44 1.92
N ARG A 214 -6.51 7.40 0.59
CA ARG A 214 -6.91 8.52 -0.27
C ARG A 214 -8.32 8.30 -0.78
#